data_AF-A0A7X5BNX3-F1
#
_entry.id   AF-A0A7X5BNX3-F1
#
_cell.length_a   1.000
_cell.length_b   1.000
_cell.length_c   1.000
_cell.angle_alpha   90.00
_cell.angle_beta   90.00
_cell.angle_gamma   90.00
#
_symmetry.space_group_name_H-M   'P 1'
#
loop_
_entity.id
_entity.type
_entity.pdbx_description
1 polymer ?
#
loop_
_entity_poly.entity_id
_entity_poly.type
_entity_poly.pdbx_seq_one_letter_code
_entity_poly.pdbx_strand_id
1 'polypeptide(L)'
;MRERITLDINLKELLEDYPQVREILRDYGLGRLEEEDLLDVVADKLTLKGFFRLTELDEEDQGKLWIKIQNLIRELEDLSWKEKN
;
A
#
# COMPACT_ATOMS: atom_id res chain seq x y z
N MET A 1 -15.79 -9.00 -11.69
CA MET A 1 -15.40 -7.83 -10.88
C MET A 1 -14.12 -8.19 -10.20
N ARG A 2 -13.04 -7.39 -10.34
CA ARG A 2 -11.90 -7.54 -9.44
C ARG A 2 -12.35 -7.11 -8.05
N GLU A 3 -12.00 -7.88 -7.02
CA GLU A 3 -12.34 -7.51 -5.65
C GLU A 3 -11.69 -6.18 -5.31
N ARG A 4 -12.46 -5.26 -4.72
CA ARG A 4 -11.90 -3.98 -4.30
C ARG A 4 -11.01 -4.23 -3.09
N ILE A 5 -9.76 -3.81 -3.18
CA ILE A 5 -8.84 -3.80 -2.05
C ILE A 5 -9.43 -2.93 -0.93
N THR A 6 -9.23 -3.39 0.30
CA THR A 6 -9.63 -2.70 1.53
C THR A 6 -8.40 -2.37 2.37
N LEU A 7 -8.58 -1.57 3.42
CA LEU A 7 -7.50 -1.25 4.37
C LEU A 7 -7.02 -2.48 5.17
N ASP A 8 -7.76 -3.59 5.13
CA ASP A 8 -7.41 -4.83 5.82
C ASP A 8 -6.49 -5.74 4.97
N ILE A 9 -6.11 -5.33 3.75
CA ILE A 9 -5.12 -6.04 2.93
C ILE A 9 -3.79 -6.16 3.68
N ASN A 10 -3.14 -7.31 3.54
CA ASN A 10 -1.80 -7.52 4.07
C ASN A 10 -0.79 -6.59 3.38
N LEU A 11 0.12 -5.98 4.13
CA LEU A 11 1.07 -5.02 3.59
C LEU A 11 2.04 -5.68 2.61
N LYS A 12 2.51 -6.90 2.91
CA LYS A 12 3.37 -7.65 1.99
C LYS A 12 2.64 -7.95 0.68
N GLU A 13 1.43 -8.48 0.76
CA GLU A 13 0.58 -8.76 -0.42
C GLU A 13 0.38 -7.50 -1.28
N LEU A 14 0.02 -6.37 -0.65
CA LEU A 14 -0.15 -5.09 -1.34
C LEU A 14 1.11 -4.66 -2.09
N LEU A 15 2.29 -4.80 -1.48
CA LEU A 15 3.57 -4.40 -2.09
C LEU A 15 4.06 -5.38 -3.16
N GLU A 16 3.68 -6.66 -3.08
CA GLU A 16 4.00 -7.66 -4.09
C GLU A 16 3.10 -7.52 -5.32
N ASP A 17 1.79 -7.33 -5.12
CA ASP A 17 0.81 -7.17 -6.19
C ASP A 17 0.91 -5.81 -6.87
N TYR A 18 1.24 -4.77 -6.10
CA TYR A 18 1.36 -3.39 -6.57
C TYR A 18 2.67 -2.75 -6.09
N PRO A 19 3.84 -3.13 -6.64
CA PRO A 19 5.14 -2.60 -6.22
C PRO A 19 5.25 -1.08 -6.25
N GLN A 20 4.49 -0.42 -7.13
CA GLN A 20 4.42 1.04 -7.24
C GLN A 20 3.85 1.72 -5.97
N VAL A 21 3.09 0.99 -5.14
CA VAL A 21 2.60 1.49 -3.85
C VAL A 21 3.75 1.74 -2.88
N ARG A 22 4.89 1.04 -3.03
CA ARG A 22 6.09 1.26 -2.21
C ARG A 22 6.52 2.72 -2.22
N GLU A 23 6.56 3.35 -3.39
CA GLU A 23 6.93 4.76 -3.55
C GLU A 23 5.95 5.69 -2.83
N ILE A 24 4.65 5.38 -2.83
CA ILE A 24 3.65 6.17 -2.12
C ILE A 24 3.87 6.10 -0.61
N LEU A 25 4.14 4.90 -0.08
CA LEU A 25 4.26 4.68 1.37
C LEU A 25 5.63 5.06 1.94
N ARG A 26 6.64 5.23 1.07
CA ARG A 26 8.04 5.51 1.47
C ARG A 26 8.16 6.72 2.38
N ASP A 27 7.52 7.82 2.00
CA ASP A 27 7.51 9.08 2.73
C ASP A 27 6.66 9.04 4.02
N TYR A 28 5.89 7.97 4.22
CA TYR A 28 4.92 7.82 5.31
C TYR A 28 5.30 6.70 6.29
N GLY A 29 6.60 6.42 6.39
CA GLY A 29 7.19 5.50 7.36
C GLY A 29 7.68 4.18 6.80
N LEU A 30 7.30 3.83 5.55
CA LEU A 30 7.84 2.62 4.91
C LEU A 30 9.35 2.74 4.67
N GLY A 31 9.83 3.93 4.28
CA GLY A 31 11.27 4.16 4.08
C GLY A 31 12.09 3.93 5.34
N ARG A 32 11.55 4.29 6.52
CA ARG A 32 12.20 4.01 7.80
C ARG A 32 12.26 2.51 8.10
N LEU A 33 11.20 1.77 7.79
CA LEU A 33 11.20 0.30 7.94
C LEU A 33 12.21 -0.39 7.01
N GLU A 34 12.43 0.18 5.81
CA GLU A 34 13.46 -0.28 4.89
C GLU A 34 14.87 0.03 5.42
N GLU A 35 15.12 1.26 5.87
CA GLU A 35 16.42 1.68 6.40
C GLU A 35 16.86 0.91 7.65
N GLU A 36 15.90 0.48 8.48
CA GLU A 36 16.14 -0.31 9.69
C GLU A 36 16.14 -1.83 9.44
N ASP A 37 16.07 -2.30 8.18
CA ASP A 37 15.95 -3.73 7.80
C ASP A 37 14.76 -4.46 8.48
N LEU A 38 13.70 -3.72 8.83
CA LEU A 38 12.54 -4.24 9.54
C LEU A 38 11.40 -4.66 8.62
N LEU A 39 11.35 -4.13 7.39
CA LEU A 39 10.20 -4.31 6.50
C LEU A 39 9.86 -5.79 6.29
N ASP A 40 10.84 -6.63 5.98
CA ASP A 40 10.64 -8.07 5.73
C ASP A 40 10.17 -8.83 6.97
N VAL A 41 10.43 -8.29 8.16
CA VAL A 41 10.05 -8.90 9.45
C VAL A 41 8.60 -8.57 9.83
N VAL A 42 8.11 -7.40 9.42
CA VAL A 42 6.81 -6.86 9.85
C VAL A 42 5.74 -6.86 8.75
N ALA A 43 6.12 -6.79 7.47
CA ALA A 43 5.17 -6.61 6.37
C ALA A 43 4.17 -7.76 6.24
N ASP A 44 4.59 -8.99 6.54
CA ASP A 44 3.73 -10.18 6.50
C ASP A 44 2.72 -10.23 7.67
N LYS A 45 2.93 -9.44 8.73
CA LYS A 45 2.09 -9.37 9.94
C LYS A 45 1.22 -8.12 9.99
N LEU A 46 1.45 -7.15 9.11
CA LEU A 46 0.73 -5.87 9.11
C LEU A 46 -0.33 -5.87 8.01
N THR A 47 -1.50 -5.32 8.35
CA THR A 47 -2.41 -4.80 7.32
C THR A 47 -2.01 -3.38 6.95
N LEU A 48 -2.51 -2.84 5.84
CA LEU A 48 -2.32 -1.42 5.50
C LEU A 48 -2.84 -0.50 6.62
N LYS A 49 -3.98 -0.84 7.23
CA LYS A 49 -4.52 -0.16 8.42
C LYS A 49 -3.58 -0.26 9.63
N GLY A 50 -2.97 -1.43 9.84
CA GLY A 50 -1.99 -1.66 10.88
C GLY A 50 -0.74 -0.80 10.69
N PHE A 51 -0.27 -0.71 9.45
CA PHE A 51 0.84 0.15 9.06
C PHE A 51 0.54 1.63 9.38
N PHE A 52 -0.62 2.15 9.01
CA PHE A 52 -1.00 3.54 9.33
C PHE A 52 -0.98 3.85 10.82
N ARG A 53 -1.37 2.88 11.65
CA ARG A 53 -1.31 3.01 13.11
C ARG A 53 0.12 2.96 13.63
N LEU A 54 0.95 2.07 13.08
CA LEU A 54 2.36 1.94 13.46
C LEU A 54 3.15 3.21 13.17
N THR A 55 2.84 3.88 12.06
CA THR A 55 3.52 5.12 11.64
C THR A 55 2.86 6.38 12.19
N GLU A 56 1.89 6.23 13.08
CA GLU A 56 1.19 7.32 13.76
C GLU A 56 0.60 8.38 12.81
N LEU A 57 0.14 7.95 11.63
CA LEU A 57 -0.48 8.85 10.66
C LEU A 57 -1.80 9.39 11.19
N ASP A 58 -2.04 10.68 11.03
CA ASP A 58 -3.33 11.28 11.36
C ASP A 58 -4.43 10.85 10.37
N GLU A 59 -5.70 11.08 10.73
CA GLU A 59 -6.84 10.66 9.89
C GLU A 59 -6.85 11.34 8.52
N GLU A 60 -6.33 12.57 8.42
CA GLU A 60 -6.30 13.32 7.17
C GLU A 60 -5.30 12.70 6.19
N ASP A 61 -4.09 12.40 6.65
CA ASP A 61 -3.05 11.78 5.86
C ASP A 61 -3.37 10.32 5.53
N GLN A 62 -4.00 9.58 6.44
CA GLN A 62 -4.55 8.25 6.14
C GLN A 62 -5.56 8.33 4.99
N GLY A 63 -6.47 9.30 5.01
CA GLY A 63 -7.46 9.51 3.96
C GLY A 63 -6.81 9.85 2.60
N LYS A 64 -5.85 10.78 2.60
CA LYS A 64 -5.10 11.16 1.39
C LYS A 64 -4.33 9.97 0.80
N LEU A 65 -3.62 9.21 1.64
CA LEU A 65 -2.88 8.03 1.23
C LEU A 65 -3.80 6.97 0.66
N TRP A 66 -4.91 6.69 1.33
CA TRP A 66 -5.86 5.70 0.87
C TRP A 66 -6.39 6.02 -0.52
N ILE A 67 -6.76 7.28 -0.77
CA ILE A 67 -7.22 7.74 -2.09
C ILE A 67 -6.10 7.60 -3.14
N LYS A 68 -4.87 7.98 -2.81
CA LYS A 68 -3.72 7.83 -3.72
C LYS A 68 -3.50 6.36 -4.11
N ILE A 69 -3.51 5.46 -3.14
CA ILE A 69 -3.34 4.02 -3.36
C ILE A 69 -4.47 3.47 -4.23
N GLN A 70 -5.73 3.79 -3.92
CA GLN A 70 -6.87 3.34 -4.70
C GLN A 70 -6.83 3.85 -6.15
N ASN A 71 -6.44 5.11 -6.37
CA ASN A 71 -6.31 5.67 -7.72
C ASN A 71 -5.21 4.97 -8.51
N LEU A 72 -4.03 4.78 -7.91
CA LEU A 72 -2.91 4.07 -8.54
C LEU A 72 -3.32 2.64 -8.94
N ILE A 73 -3.95 1.90 -8.03
CA ILE A 73 -4.37 0.52 -8.29
C ILE A 73 -5.37 0.48 -9.44
N ARG A 74 -6.37 1.37 -9.45
CA ARG A 74 -7.33 1.47 -10.56
C ARG A 74 -6.62 1.72 -11.90
N GLU A 75 -5.65 2.63 -11.93
CA GLU A 75 -4.89 2.94 -13.14
C GLU A 75 -4.09 1.73 -13.65
N LEU A 76 -3.39 1.03 -12.75
CA LEU A 76 -2.65 -0.20 -13.08
C LEU A 76 -3.58 -1.30 -13.57
N GLU A 77 -4.74 -1.44 -12.94
CA GLU A 77 -5.75 -2.42 -13.30
C GLU A 77 -6.34 -2.17 -14.70
N ASP A 78 -6.62 -0.91 -15.02
CA ASP A 78 -7.13 -0.45 -16.31
C ASP A 78 -6.09 -0.64 -17.43
N LEU A 79 -4.82 -0.35 -17.15
CA LEU A 79 -3.71 -0.58 -18.09
C LEU A 79 -3.58 -2.07 -18.41
N SER A 80 -3.55 -2.93 -17.38
CA SER A 80 -3.46 -4.38 -17.59
C SER A 80 -4.66 -4.95 -18.36
N TRP A 81 -5.85 -4.37 -18.21
CA TRP A 81 -7.02 -4.77 -19.01
C TRP A 81 -6.86 -4.40 -20.49
N LYS A 82 -6.32 -3.22 -20.80
CA LYS A 82 -6.06 -2.76 -22.17
C LYS A 82 -4.93 -3.53 -22.88
N GLU A 83 -3.97 -4.08 -22.14
CA GLU A 83 -2.91 -4.90 -22.73
C GLU A 83 -3.36 -6.33 -23.07
N LYS A 84 -4.43 -6.81 -22.42
CA LYS A 84 -4.95 -8.18 -22.55
C LYS A 84 -6.13 -8.32 -23.51
N ASN A 85 -6.70 -7.21 -24.00
CA ASN A 85 -7.86 -7.17 -24.90
C ASN A 85 -7.59 -6.22 -26.07
#